data_AF-A0A1Y1IIP5-F1
#
_entry.id   AF-A0A1Y1IIP5-F1
#
_cell.length_a   1.000
_cell.length_b   1.000
_cell.length_c   1.000
_cell.angle_alpha   90.00
_cell.angle_beta   90.00
_cell.angle_gamma   90.00
#
_symmetry.space_group_name_H-M   'P 1'
#
loop_
_entity.id
_entity.type
_entity.pdbx_description
1 polymer ?
#
loop_
_entity_poly.entity_id
_entity_poly.type
_entity_poly.pdbx_seq_one_letter_code
_entity_poly.pdbx_strand_id
1 'polypeptide(L)'
;MTNAPDRYERFVLPEGVSKVTRIKDTRITNAATFEVQREDHTLGNLIRMQLHRDPEVLFAGYKAPHPLEYKINFKVQARDTTNPETVFRRAIDAVDTEIADLRKAFTEELARPRDQGNFY
;
A
#
# COMPACT_ATOMS: atom_id res chain seq x y z
N MET A 1 -17.34 20.57 25.66
CA MET A 1 -17.36 19.31 24.88
C MET A 1 -16.49 19.52 23.65
N THR A 2 -15.53 18.63 23.41
CA THR A 2 -14.57 18.78 22.32
C THR A 2 -15.09 18.01 21.11
N ASN A 3 -15.31 18.67 19.97
CA ASN A 3 -15.74 18.03 18.72
C ASN A 3 -14.58 17.36 17.96
N ALA A 4 -13.52 16.98 18.66
CA ALA A 4 -12.36 16.34 18.07
C ALA A 4 -12.53 14.82 18.18
N PRO A 5 -12.43 14.07 17.06
CA PRO A 5 -12.47 12.62 17.10
C PRO A 5 -11.26 12.07 17.86
N ASP A 6 -11.40 10.84 18.38
CA ASP A 6 -10.33 10.21 19.13
C ASP A 6 -9.15 9.83 18.21
N ARG A 7 -7.92 9.97 18.72
CA ARG A 7 -6.71 9.76 17.90
C ARG A 7 -6.58 8.32 17.37
N TYR A 8 -7.05 7.34 18.13
CA TYR A 8 -6.94 5.93 17.75
C TYR A 8 -7.81 5.58 16.55
N GLU A 9 -8.86 6.36 16.26
CA GLU A 9 -9.74 6.15 15.11
C GLU A 9 -9.01 6.23 13.77
N ARG A 10 -7.78 6.76 13.74
CA ARG A 10 -6.93 6.82 12.55
C ARG A 10 -6.49 5.45 12.05
N PHE A 11 -6.22 4.53 12.96
CA PHE A 11 -5.61 3.23 12.66
C PHE A 11 -6.44 2.04 13.17
N VAL A 12 -7.30 2.25 14.17
CA VAL A 12 -8.17 1.20 14.70
C VAL A 12 -9.41 1.05 13.82
N LEU A 13 -9.64 -0.17 13.37
CA LEU A 13 -10.82 -0.53 12.58
C LEU A 13 -12.05 -0.64 13.50
N PRO A 14 -13.18 0.02 13.19
CA PRO A 14 -14.41 -0.14 13.95
C PRO A 14 -14.96 -1.56 13.85
N GLU A 15 -15.75 -1.97 14.84
CA GLU A 15 -16.43 -3.25 14.82
C GLU A 15 -17.38 -3.36 13.61
N GLY A 16 -17.36 -4.50 12.93
CA GLY A 16 -18.19 -4.76 11.75
C GLY A 16 -17.70 -4.15 10.43
N VAL A 17 -16.59 -3.41 10.42
CA VAL A 17 -16.00 -2.84 9.20
C VAL A 17 -14.86 -3.73 8.69
N SER A 18 -14.87 -4.07 7.41
CA SER A 18 -13.77 -4.80 6.75
C SER A 18 -12.61 -3.87 6.41
N LYS A 19 -11.36 -4.35 6.57
CA LYS A 19 -10.16 -3.58 6.26
C LYS A 19 -10.07 -3.19 4.79
N VAL A 20 -10.45 -4.11 3.90
CA VAL A 20 -10.42 -3.92 2.44
C VAL A 20 -11.77 -4.30 1.86
N THR A 21 -12.32 -3.43 1.02
CA THR A 21 -13.54 -3.69 0.25
C THR A 21 -13.28 -3.50 -1.23
N ARG A 22 -13.66 -4.49 -2.05
CA ARG A 22 -13.54 -4.44 -3.51
C ARG A 22 -14.84 -3.95 -4.13
N ILE A 23 -14.73 -2.95 -4.99
CA ILE A 23 -15.82 -2.37 -5.78
C ILE A 23 -15.45 -2.54 -7.26
N LYS A 24 -16.17 -3.39 -7.99
CA LYS A 24 -15.94 -3.57 -9.44
C LYS A 24 -16.33 -2.29 -10.18
N ASP A 25 -15.50 -1.84 -11.13
CA ASP A 25 -15.84 -0.72 -12.00
C ASP A 25 -16.82 -1.21 -13.09
N THR A 26 -17.92 -0.48 -13.30
CA THR A 26 -18.94 -0.82 -14.30
C THR A 26 -18.73 -0.12 -15.64
N ARG A 27 -17.88 0.93 -15.67
CA ARG A 27 -17.64 1.76 -16.85
C ARG A 27 -16.42 1.32 -17.63
N ILE A 28 -15.42 0.78 -16.93
CA ILE A 28 -14.14 0.36 -17.50
C ILE A 28 -14.02 -1.16 -17.38
N THR A 29 -13.66 -1.83 -18.47
CA THR A 29 -13.41 -3.26 -18.47
C THR A 29 -12.18 -3.59 -17.63
N ASN A 30 -12.26 -4.73 -16.93
CA ASN A 30 -11.16 -5.25 -16.11
C ASN A 30 -10.54 -4.22 -15.14
N ALA A 31 -11.40 -3.39 -14.52
CA ALA A 31 -11.01 -2.41 -13.53
C ALA A 31 -11.76 -2.64 -12.21
N ALA A 32 -11.10 -2.31 -11.10
CA ALA A 32 -11.69 -2.35 -9.78
C ALA A 32 -11.17 -1.20 -8.91
N THR A 33 -11.99 -0.79 -7.96
CA THR A 33 -11.60 0.11 -6.88
C THR A 33 -11.47 -0.70 -5.58
N PHE A 34 -10.35 -0.60 -4.89
CA PHE A 34 -10.12 -1.19 -3.58
C PHE A 34 -10.15 -0.07 -2.54
N GLU A 35 -11.17 -0.08 -1.69
CA GLU A 35 -11.26 0.81 -0.53
C GLU A 35 -10.53 0.15 0.63
N VAL A 36 -9.50 0.83 1.16
CA VAL A 36 -8.72 0.38 2.30
C VAL A 36 -8.98 1.33 3.47
N GLN A 37 -9.53 0.77 4.54
CA GLN A 37 -9.90 1.48 5.75
C GLN A 37 -8.70 1.69 6.65
N ARG A 38 -8.66 2.81 7.37
CA ARG A 38 -7.64 3.13 8.39
C ARG A 38 -6.22 3.08 7.85
N GLU A 39 -6.03 3.66 6.67
CA GLU A 39 -4.75 3.79 5.99
C GLU A 39 -4.64 5.17 5.37
N ASP A 40 -3.41 5.58 5.07
CA ASP A 40 -3.09 6.89 4.52
C ASP A 40 -2.12 6.81 3.33
N HIS A 41 -1.51 7.95 2.99
CA HIS A 41 -0.56 8.07 1.89
C HIS A 41 0.69 7.21 2.05
N THR A 42 1.01 6.75 3.25
CA THR A 42 2.17 5.88 3.53
C THR A 42 2.01 4.57 2.76
N LEU A 43 0.92 3.84 3.01
CA LEU A 43 0.59 2.61 2.27
C LEU A 43 0.18 2.94 0.83
N GLY A 44 -0.60 4.02 0.65
CA GLY A 44 -1.08 4.50 -0.64
C GLY A 44 0.01 4.63 -1.69
N ASN A 45 1.04 5.43 -1.38
CA ASN A 45 2.11 5.71 -2.31
C ASN A 45 2.98 4.48 -2.57
N LEU A 46 3.27 3.68 -1.53
CA LEU A 46 4.11 2.49 -1.64
C LEU A 46 3.53 1.46 -2.62
N ILE A 47 2.25 1.09 -2.43
CA ILE A 47 1.57 0.13 -3.32
C ILE A 47 1.40 0.71 -4.72
N ARG A 48 1.08 2.01 -4.83
CA ARG A 48 0.96 2.67 -6.15
C ARG A 48 2.25 2.50 -6.94
N MET A 49 3.40 2.77 -6.33
CA MET A 49 4.69 2.66 -7.02
C MET A 49 4.95 1.23 -7.52
N GLN A 50 4.64 0.21 -6.73
CA GLN A 50 4.79 -1.18 -7.17
C GLN A 50 3.84 -1.56 -8.30
N LEU A 51 2.59 -1.11 -8.25
CA LEU A 51 1.63 -1.33 -9.33
C LEU A 51 2.10 -0.74 -10.67
N HIS A 52 2.83 0.38 -10.66
CA HIS A 52 3.37 0.98 -11.88
C HIS A 52 4.57 0.21 -12.46
N ARG A 53 5.20 -0.68 -11.67
CA ARG A 53 6.28 -1.54 -12.15
C ARG A 53 5.77 -2.80 -12.84
N ASP A 54 4.52 -3.20 -12.60
CA ASP A 54 3.91 -4.38 -13.23
C ASP A 54 3.44 -4.06 -14.67
N PRO A 55 4.00 -4.69 -15.71
CA PRO A 55 3.62 -4.43 -17.11
C PRO A 55 2.17 -4.83 -17.45
N GLU A 56 1.54 -5.67 -16.62
CA GLU A 56 0.16 -6.09 -16.78
C GLU A 56 -0.85 -5.07 -16.24
N VAL A 57 -0.37 -3.99 -15.61
CA VAL A 57 -1.20 -2.88 -15.12
C VAL A 57 -1.29 -1.81 -16.20
N LEU A 58 -2.53 -1.47 -16.59
CA LEU A 58 -2.82 -0.38 -17.54
C LEU A 58 -2.96 0.96 -16.82
N PHE A 59 -3.57 0.94 -15.64
CA PHE A 59 -3.77 2.12 -14.82
C PHE A 59 -3.71 1.75 -13.35
N ALA A 60 -3.00 2.54 -12.56
CA ALA A 60 -3.05 2.50 -11.12
C ALA A 60 -3.03 3.91 -10.55
N GLY A 61 -3.92 4.19 -9.61
CA GLY A 61 -3.93 5.45 -8.87
C GLY A 61 -4.59 5.25 -7.52
N TYR A 62 -4.29 6.11 -6.56
CA TYR A 62 -5.01 6.13 -5.30
C TYR A 62 -5.39 7.55 -4.91
N LYS A 63 -6.43 7.68 -4.08
CA LYS A 63 -6.82 8.95 -3.47
C LYS A 63 -7.27 8.73 -2.03
N ALA A 64 -6.92 9.68 -1.17
CA ALA A 64 -7.61 9.89 0.09
C ALA A 64 -8.82 10.81 -0.20
N PRO A 65 -10.06 10.35 -0.05
CA PRO A 65 -11.24 11.10 -0.47
C PRO A 65 -11.42 12.40 0.32
N HIS A 66 -11.07 12.39 1.60
CA HIS A 66 -11.11 13.56 2.46
C HIS A 66 -10.05 13.44 3.58
N PRO A 67 -9.35 14.52 3.99
CA PRO A 67 -8.33 14.46 5.05
C PRO A 67 -8.85 14.02 6.44
N LEU A 68 -10.15 14.21 6.69
CA LEU A 68 -10.81 13.78 7.93
C LEU A 68 -11.38 12.35 7.85
N GLU A 69 -11.34 11.72 6.68
CA GLU A 69 -11.73 10.32 6.50
C GLU A 69 -10.49 9.44 6.43
N TYR A 70 -10.32 8.55 7.39
CA TYR A 70 -9.18 7.64 7.45
C TYR A 70 -9.41 6.43 6.54
N LYS A 71 -9.37 6.66 5.23
CA LYS A 71 -9.42 5.62 4.19
C LYS A 71 -8.75 6.09 2.91
N ILE A 72 -8.31 5.12 2.11
CA ILE A 72 -7.75 5.36 0.77
C ILE A 72 -8.44 4.47 -0.24
N ASN A 73 -8.61 4.99 -1.46
CA ASN A 73 -9.24 4.29 -2.57
C ASN A 73 -8.23 4.08 -3.68
N PHE A 74 -7.85 2.83 -3.94
CA PHE A 74 -7.03 2.47 -5.09
C PHE A 74 -7.93 2.16 -6.27
N LYS A 75 -7.67 2.78 -7.43
CA LYS A 75 -8.27 2.40 -8.70
C LYS A 75 -7.22 1.71 -9.54
N VAL A 76 -7.51 0.47 -9.93
CA VAL A 76 -6.59 -0.39 -10.69
C VAL A 76 -7.31 -0.94 -11.91
N GLN A 77 -6.66 -0.84 -13.06
CA GLN A 77 -7.07 -1.46 -14.32
C GLN A 77 -5.95 -2.38 -14.78
N ALA A 78 -6.29 -3.63 -15.05
CA ALA A 78 -5.36 -4.62 -15.55
C ALA A 78 -5.61 -4.92 -17.04
N ARG A 79 -4.60 -5.47 -17.72
CA ARG A 79 -4.75 -6.05 -19.06
C ARG A 79 -5.66 -7.28 -19.03
N ASP A 80 -6.25 -7.62 -20.16
CA ASP A 80 -7.22 -8.74 -20.28
C ASP A 80 -6.62 -10.13 -19.96
N THR A 81 -5.29 -10.23 -19.94
CA THR A 81 -4.49 -11.40 -19.55
C THR A 81 -4.56 -11.71 -18.05
N THR A 82 -4.90 -10.74 -17.21
CA THR A 82 -4.97 -10.90 -15.75
C THR A 82 -6.15 -10.14 -15.17
N ASN A 83 -6.32 -10.17 -13.85
CA ASN A 83 -7.38 -9.44 -13.17
C ASN A 83 -6.79 -8.41 -12.16
N PRO A 84 -7.53 -7.33 -11.84
CA PRO A 84 -7.10 -6.30 -10.90
C PRO A 84 -6.72 -6.80 -9.51
N GLU A 85 -7.31 -7.90 -9.06
CA GLU A 85 -7.05 -8.45 -7.73
C GLU A 85 -5.69 -9.15 -7.68
N THR A 86 -5.35 -9.92 -8.71
CA THR A 86 -4.07 -10.60 -8.85
C THR A 86 -2.93 -9.59 -8.95
N VAL A 87 -3.04 -8.56 -9.79
CA VAL A 87 -2.00 -7.51 -9.87
C VAL A 87 -1.85 -6.77 -8.54
N PHE A 88 -2.95 -6.53 -7.82
CA PHE A 88 -2.91 -5.85 -6.54
C PHE A 88 -2.23 -6.69 -5.46
N ARG A 89 -2.52 -8.00 -5.40
CA ARG A 89 -1.83 -8.94 -4.51
C ARG A 89 -0.35 -9.05 -4.84
N ARG A 90 0.01 -9.22 -6.12
CA ARG A 90 1.41 -9.27 -6.55
C ARG A 90 2.19 -8.02 -6.15
N ALA A 91 1.58 -6.85 -6.26
CA ALA A 91 2.21 -5.60 -5.82
C ALA A 91 2.49 -5.60 -4.31
N ILE A 92 1.57 -6.12 -3.49
CA ILE A 92 1.76 -6.26 -2.04
C ILE A 92 2.88 -7.27 -1.73
N ASP A 93 2.86 -8.44 -2.36
CA ASP A 93 3.87 -9.48 -2.16
C ASP A 93 5.28 -8.98 -2.57
N ALA A 94 5.36 -8.16 -3.62
CA ALA A 94 6.60 -7.52 -4.05
C ALA A 94 7.11 -6.49 -3.00
N VAL A 95 6.21 -5.69 -2.41
CA VAL A 95 6.58 -4.79 -1.29
C VAL A 95 7.16 -5.60 -0.12
N ASP A 96 6.48 -6.67 0.28
CA ASP A 96 6.90 -7.49 1.43
C ASP A 96 8.29 -8.09 1.21
N THR A 97 8.53 -8.61 0.01
CA THR A 97 9.84 -9.14 -0.40
C THR A 97 10.92 -8.06 -0.36
N GLU A 98 10.67 -6.88 -0.96
CA GLU A 98 11.64 -5.77 -0.96
C GLU A 98 11.98 -5.29 0.47
N ILE A 99 10.99 -5.23 1.36
CA ILE A 99 11.21 -4.85 2.77
C ILE A 99 12.01 -5.92 3.50
N ALA A 100 11.74 -7.21 3.25
CA ALA A 100 12.49 -8.32 3.84
C ALA A 100 13.97 -8.28 3.42
N ASP A 101 14.24 -8.05 2.13
CA ASP A 101 15.59 -7.93 1.60
C ASP A 101 16.33 -6.71 2.17
N LEU A 102 15.66 -5.55 2.23
CA LEU A 102 16.21 -4.35 2.85
C LEU A 102 16.56 -4.59 4.32
N ARG A 103 15.65 -5.21 5.08
CA ARG A 103 15.86 -5.53 6.50
C ARG A 103 17.06 -6.44 6.69
N LYS A 104 17.20 -7.47 5.84
CA LYS A 104 18.32 -8.40 5.88
C LYS A 104 19.64 -7.66 5.63
N ALA A 105 19.75 -6.93 4.52
CA ALA A 105 20.96 -6.17 4.18
C ALA A 105 21.33 -5.15 5.27
N PHE A 106 20.33 -4.44 5.81
CA PHE A 106 20.55 -3.49 6.89
C PHE A 106 21.07 -4.15 8.17
N THR A 107 20.52 -5.32 8.53
CA THR A 107 20.93 -6.06 9.73
C THR A 107 22.35 -6.62 9.58
N GLU A 108 22.69 -7.12 8.38
CA GLU A 108 24.04 -7.59 8.05
C GLU A 108 25.07 -6.46 8.16
N GLU A 109 24.76 -5.27 7.65
CA GLU A 109 25.65 -4.10 7.77
C GLU A 109 25.79 -3.58 9.21
N LEU A 110 24.72 -3.67 10.02
CA LEU A 110 24.81 -3.34 11.45
C LEU A 110 25.68 -4.33 12.23
N ALA A 111 25.69 -5.61 11.83
CA ALA A 111 26.51 -6.65 12.43
C ALA A 111 27.98 -6.59 11.96
N ARG A 112 28.25 -5.89 10.85
CA ARG A 112 29.62 -5.69 10.36
C ARG A 112 30.41 -4.90 11.41
N PRO A 113 31.55 -5.41 11.89
CA PRO A 113 32.43 -4.65 12.77
C PRO A 113 32.79 -3.33 12.09
N ARG A 114 32.66 -2.21 12.80
CA ARG A 114 33.25 -0.96 12.31
C ARG A 114 34.73 -1.21 12.18
N ASP A 115 35.25 -1.10 10.96
CA ASP A 115 36.68 -1.04 10.75
C ASP A 115 37.17 0.14 11.60
N GLN A 116 37.90 -0.15 12.68
CA GLN A 116 38.58 0.87 13.45
C GLN A 116 39.68 1.37 12.55
N GLY A 117 39.33 2.27 11.63
CA GLY A 117 40.27 2.97 10.78
C GLY A 117 41.39 3.47 11.68
N ASN A 118 42.58 2.97 11.41
CA ASN A 118 43.79 3.37 12.06
C ASN A 118 44.03 4.83 11.65
N PHE A 119 43.47 5.76 12.42
CA PHE A 119 43.70 7.19 12.26
C PHE A 119 45.12 7.47 12.78
N TYR A 120 46.09 7.38 11.87
CA TYR A 120 47.42 7.98 12.00
C TYR A 120 47.67 8.87 10.79
#